data_AF-A0A971WQF8-F1
#
_entry.id   AF-A0A971WQF8-F1
#
_cell.length_a   1.000
_cell.length_b   1.000
_cell.length_c   1.000
_cell.angle_alpha   90.00
_cell.angle_beta   90.00
_cell.angle_gamma   90.00
#
_symmetry.space_group_name_H-M   'P 1'
#
loop_
_entity.id
_entity.type
_entity.pdbx_description
1 polymer ?
#
loop_
_entity_poly.entity_id
_entity_poly.type
_entity_poly.pdbx_seq_one_letter_code
_entity_poly.pdbx_strand_id
1 'polypeptide(L)' 'MTGAISRGILLKDFEDMTVGQIVDYCKTYNEVNYPKDEKEKKNSNRDANQSDFDRF' A
#
# COMPACT_ATOMS: atom_id res chain seq x y z
N MET A 1 -8.11 3.82 4.23
CA MET A 1 -7.79 5.24 4.02
C MET A 1 -6.98 5.88 5.15
N THR A 2 -7.08 5.42 6.40
CA THR A 2 -6.27 5.89 7.54
C THR A 2 -4.76 5.91 7.28
N GLY A 3 -4.23 4.95 6.51
CA GLY A 3 -2.82 4.94 6.11
C GLY A 3 -2.40 6.07 5.15
N ALA A 4 -3.31 6.58 4.31
CA ALA A 4 -3.03 7.71 3.43
C ALA A 4 -3.00 9.03 4.22
N ILE A 5 -3.93 9.17 5.18
CA ILE A 5 -4.01 10.33 6.07
C ILE A 5 -2.75 10.43 6.95
N SER A 6 -2.28 9.30 7.51
CA SER A 6 -1.06 9.29 8.31
C SER A 6 0.22 9.62 7.51
N ARG A 7 0.14 9.60 6.18
CA ARG A 7 1.24 9.92 5.25
C ARG A 7 1.14 11.35 4.69
N GLY A 8 0.11 12.11 5.06
CA GLY A 8 -0.03 13.52 4.73
C GLY A 8 -1.09 13.85 3.67
N ILE A 9 -1.87 12.87 3.18
CA ILE A 9 -3.03 13.16 2.33
C ILE A 9 -4.15 13.72 3.20
N LEU A 10 -4.66 14.91 2.88
CA LEU A 10 -5.81 15.50 3.59
C LEU A 10 -7.09 14.82 3.15
N LEU A 11 -8.09 14.76 4.03
CA LEU A 11 -9.42 14.22 3.70
C LEU A 11 -10.05 14.89 2.47
N LYS A 12 -9.77 16.18 2.26
CA LYS A 12 -10.24 16.93 1.08
C LYS A 12 -9.65 16.39 -0.23
N ASP A 13 -8.40 15.93 -0.21
CA ASP A 13 -7.72 15.43 -1.41
C ASP A 13 -8.35 14.11 -1.90
N PHE A 14 -9.09 13.39 -1.06
CA PHE A 14 -9.83 12.18 -1.46
C PHE A 14 -11.01 12.47 -2.38
N GLU A 15 -11.50 13.72 -2.42
CA GLU A 15 -12.57 14.11 -3.35
C GLU A 15 -12.03 14.34 -4.77
N ASP A 16 -10.75 14.75 -4.88
CA ASP A 16 -10.09 15.05 -6.14
C ASP A 16 -9.21 13.90 -6.66
N MET A 17 -8.98 12.86 -5.84
CA MET A 17 -8.13 11.72 -6.17
C MET A 17 -8.93 10.42 -6.32
N THR A 18 -8.59 9.66 -7.35
CA THR A 18 -9.09 8.28 -7.48
C THR A 18 -8.44 7.37 -6.44
N VAL A 19 -9.13 6.29 -6.08
CA VAL A 19 -8.60 5.27 -5.15
C VAL A 19 -7.24 4.73 -5.61
N GLY A 20 -7.05 4.55 -6.92
CA GLY A 20 -5.77 4.11 -7.48
C GLY A 20 -4.63 5.09 -7.19
N GLN A 21 -4.87 6.39 -7.37
CA GLN A 21 -3.87 7.43 -7.09
C GLN A 21 -3.51 7.51 -5.61
N ILE A 22 -4.47 7.31 -4.71
CA ILE A 22 -4.23 7.27 -3.26
C ILE A 22 -3.33 6.09 -2.88
N VAL A 23 -3.59 4.92 -3.48
CA VAL A 23 -2.80 3.71 -3.26
C VAL A 23 -1.37 3.89 -3.81
N ASP A 24 -1.22 4.43 -5.01
CA ASP A 24 0.09 4.69 -5.61
C ASP A 24 0.90 5.69 -4.78
N TYR A 25 0.27 6.77 -4.30
CA TYR A 25 0.92 7.70 -3.38
C TYR A 25 1.44 6.98 -2.13
N CYS A 26 0.62 6.12 -1.52
CA CYS A 26 1.03 5.38 -0.32
C CYS A 26 2.20 4.44 -0.61
N LYS A 27 2.23 3.81 -1.80
CA LYS A 27 3.30 2.93 -2.24
C LYS A 27 4.60 3.71 -2.45
N THR A 28 4.55 4.81 -3.20
CA THR A 28 5.71 5.69 -3.43
C THR A 28 6.22 6.29 -2.11
N TYR A 29 5.33 6.75 -1.23
CA TYR A 29 5.71 7.24 0.09
C TYR A 29 6.47 6.17 0.87
N ASN A 30 5.99 4.93 0.86
CA ASN A 30 6.66 3.84 1.56
C ASN A 30 8.02 3.48 0.94
N GLU A 31 8.15 3.53 -0.37
CA GLU A 31 9.41 3.25 -1.07
C GLU A 31 10.47 4.32 -0.81
N VAL A 32 10.07 5.57 -0.70
CA VAL A 32 10.97 6.71 -0.42
C VAL A 32 11.36 6.76 1.06
N ASN A 33 10.41 6.56 1.98
CA ASN A 33 10.64 6.73 3.42
C ASN A 33 11.12 5.45 4.13
N TYR A 34 10.86 4.27 3.55
CA TYR A 34 11.30 2.97 4.09
C TYR A 34 12.12 2.22 3.02
N PRO A 35 13.40 2.61 2.83
CA PRO A 35 14.28 1.95 1.87
C PRO A 35 14.42 0.44 2.19
N LYS A 36 14.73 -0.34 1.15
CA LYS A 36 14.60 -1.81 1.08
C LYS A 36 15.17 -2.59 2.27
N ASP A 37 16.14 -2.05 3.01
CA ASP A 37 16.75 -2.72 4.16
C ASP A 37 15.77 -2.97 5.33
N GLU A 38 14.66 -2.23 5.43
CA GLU A 38 13.58 -2.54 6.39
C GLU A 38 12.50 -3.48 5.83
N LYS A 39 12.48 -3.76 4.52
CA LYS A 39 11.43 -4.56 3.87
C LYS A 39 11.56 -6.07 4.13
N GLU A 40 12.75 -6.55 4.51
CA GLU A 40 12.94 -7.97 4.83
C GLU A 40 12.13 -8.45 6.06
N LYS A 41 11.70 -7.53 6.94
CA LYS A 41 10.85 -7.90 8.09
C LYS A 41 9.35 -7.94 7.80
N LYS A 42 8.87 -7.50 6.62
CA LYS A 42 7.43 -7.39 6.31
C LYS A 42 6.97 -8.07 5.02
N ASN A 43 7.83 -8.82 4.32
CA ASN A 43 7.40 -9.67 3.21
C ASN A 43 6.95 -11.05 3.72
N SER A 44 5.83 -11.08 4.46
CA SER A 44 5.00 -12.29 4.58
C SER A 44 3.90 -12.33 3.50
N ASN A 45 3.91 -11.40 2.55
CA ASN A 45 3.02 -11.41 1.40
C ASN A 45 3.62 -12.35 0.35
N ARG A 46 3.32 -13.64 0.48
CA ARG A 46 3.49 -14.62 -0.58
C ARG A 46 2.44 -14.33 -1.65
N ASP A 47 2.82 -14.32 -2.92
CA ASP A 47 1.87 -14.30 -4.02
C ASP A 47 0.90 -15.50 -3.88
N ALA A 48 -0.39 -15.23 -4.06
CA ALA A 48 -1.41 -16.28 -4.00
C ALA A 48 -1.21 -17.26 -5.16
N ASN A 49 -1.22 -18.56 -4.86
CA ASN A 49 -1.06 -19.60 -5.88
C ASN A 49 -2.40 -20.28 -6.20
N GLN A 50 -2.41 -21.11 -7.25
CA GLN A 50 -3.61 -21.85 -7.67
C GLN A 50 -4.22 -22.67 -6.52
N SER A 51 -3.38 -23.24 -5.65
CA SER A 51 -3.84 -24.01 -4.49
C SER A 51 -4.55 -23.18 -3.42
N ASP A 52 -4.34 -21.85 -3.39
CA ASP A 52 -5.07 -20.94 -2.52
C ASP A 52 -6.47 -20.64 -3.09
N PHE A 53 -6.62 -20.62 -4.42
CA PHE A 53 -7.91 -20.51 -5.10
C PHE A 53 -8.71 -21.82 -5.03
N ASP A 54 -8.05 -22.97 -5.15
CA ASP A 54 -8.67 -24.29 -5.10
C ASP A 54 -9.22 -24.65 -3.68
N ARG A 55 -8.93 -23.82 -2.67
CA ARG A 55 -9.40 -23.99 -1.28
C ARG A 55 -10.65 -23.16 -0.92
N PHE A 56 -11.17 -22.36 -1.85
CA PHE A 56 -12.44 -21.62 -1.73
C PHE A 56 -13.57 -22.36 -2.45
#